data_AF-A0A9E3SXQ5-F1
#
_entry.id   AF-A0A9E3SXQ5-F1
#
_cell.length_a   1.000
_cell.length_b   1.000
_cell.length_c   1.000
_cell.angle_alpha   90.00
_cell.angle_beta   90.00
_cell.angle_gamma   90.00
#
_symmetry.space_group_name_H-M   'P 1'
#
loop_
_entity.id
_entity.type
_entity.pdbx_description
1 polymer ?
#
loop_
_entity_poly.entity_id
_entity_poly.type
_entity_poly.pdbx_seq_one_letter_code
_entity_poly.pdbx_strand_id
1 'polypeptide(L)'
;MTPISSVTITRREWTRVLLYGALLLLIVSLPYWIAWARQGDAGVFSGFLFGVDDGNSYLGKMRLGAQGHWDFSLFYTAEEHDSAGLLFLPYLVPGQIVGLFMDSTDPNLTGVLLGVFHLMRIVFGGLLIVMVYRFIAAFIDEAGLRLLALVLATAGGGFGWLLLATGANSPPPEFFIPEGFTLQILLGLPHLALARSALLAGLLLVMTSLDRPRWPLWALLAGLCGWIVGLAVPFYLVVIDAILGAWGLAAWIRGRRFPWRLFRSAGLAAGLTVPLLLYNVVVFSRNPAFAQWSAQNILESPPPLHYLLAYLPLGLLAILGPRQMWRHSETRGALLIG
;
A
#
# COMPACT_ATOMS: atom_id res chain seq x y z
N MET A 1 -7.00 -28.94 -20.80
CA MET A 1 -6.54 -27.85 -19.92
C MET A 1 -5.22 -27.34 -20.47
N THR A 2 -5.28 -26.39 -21.40
CA THR A 2 -4.09 -25.64 -21.80
C THR A 2 -3.77 -24.71 -20.64
N PRO A 3 -2.63 -24.88 -19.94
CA PRO A 3 -2.24 -23.91 -18.93
C PRO A 3 -2.13 -22.56 -19.65
N ILE A 4 -2.88 -21.56 -19.20
CA ILE A 4 -2.66 -20.19 -19.66
C ILE A 4 -1.18 -19.92 -19.41
N SER A 5 -0.42 -19.86 -20.50
CA SER A 5 1.02 -19.64 -20.49
C SER A 5 1.29 -18.48 -19.58
N SER A 6 2.19 -18.66 -18.60
CA SER A 6 2.64 -17.54 -17.77
C SER A 6 3.10 -16.44 -18.70
N VAL A 7 2.31 -15.36 -18.78
CA VAL A 7 2.60 -14.20 -19.61
C VAL A 7 4.06 -13.79 -19.42
N THR A 8 4.84 -13.90 -20.49
CA THR A 8 6.24 -13.48 -20.50
C THR A 8 6.31 -11.99 -20.81
N ILE A 9 6.70 -11.19 -19.81
CA ILE A 9 7.01 -9.77 -20.01
C ILE A 9 8.37 -9.67 -20.68
N THR A 10 8.44 -9.03 -21.83
CA THR A 10 9.69 -8.91 -22.60
C THR A 10 10.65 -7.92 -21.93
N ARG A 11 11.96 -8.00 -22.24
CA ARG A 11 12.94 -7.02 -21.76
C ARG A 11 12.59 -5.59 -22.16
N ARG A 12 12.14 -5.39 -23.40
CA ARG A 12 11.72 -4.08 -23.93
C ARG A 12 10.53 -3.51 -23.17
N GLU A 13 9.58 -4.37 -22.81
CA GLU A 13 8.42 -4.02 -22.00
C GLU A 13 8.84 -3.60 -20.59
N TRP A 14 9.74 -4.34 -19.94
CA TRP A 14 10.33 -3.93 -18.66
C TRP A 14 11.06 -2.60 -18.73
N THR A 15 11.85 -2.36 -19.77
CA THR A 15 12.51 -1.06 -19.96
C THR A 15 11.48 0.07 -20.04
N ARG A 16 10.36 -0.11 -20.75
CA ARG A 16 9.29 0.91 -20.81
C ARG A 16 8.67 1.17 -19.44
N VAL A 17 8.41 0.12 -18.67
CA VAL A 17 7.84 0.24 -17.31
C VAL A 17 8.79 0.95 -16.36
N LEU A 18 10.08 0.62 -16.41
CA LEU A 18 11.09 1.26 -15.57
C LEU A 18 11.31 2.72 -15.97
N LEU A 19 11.32 3.04 -17.26
CA LEU A 19 11.39 4.43 -17.74
C LEU A 19 10.15 5.24 -17.32
N TYR A 20 8.96 4.66 -17.49
CA TYR A 20 7.71 5.27 -17.01
C TYR A 20 7.76 5.51 -15.49
N GLY A 21 8.16 4.50 -14.72
CA GLY A 21 8.25 4.59 -13.27
C GLY A 21 9.26 5.63 -12.81
N ALA A 22 10.45 5.68 -13.43
CA ALA A 22 11.46 6.70 -13.15
C ALA A 22 10.94 8.10 -13.47
N LEU A 23 10.26 8.29 -14.61
CA LEU A 23 9.65 9.57 -14.97
C LEU A 23 8.56 9.98 -13.97
N LEU A 24 7.67 9.06 -13.59
CA LEU A 24 6.62 9.35 -12.62
C LEU A 24 7.21 9.73 -11.25
N LEU A 25 8.20 8.96 -10.77
CA LEU A 25 8.91 9.25 -9.51
C LEU A 25 9.64 10.59 -9.56
N LEU A 26 10.21 10.96 -10.70
CA LEU A 26 10.80 12.29 -10.91
C LEU A 26 9.74 13.39 -10.82
N ILE A 27 8.59 13.21 -11.50
CA ILE A 27 7.47 14.17 -11.48
C ILE A 27 6.97 14.38 -10.05
N VAL A 28 6.71 13.31 -9.28
CA VAL A 28 6.24 13.44 -7.88
C VAL A 28 7.34 13.89 -6.90
N SER A 29 8.59 14.00 -7.36
CA SER A 29 9.70 14.53 -6.55
C SER A 29 10.03 15.98 -6.85
N LEU A 30 9.67 16.46 -8.04
CA LEU A 30 9.94 17.83 -8.46
C LEU A 30 9.34 18.87 -7.49
N PRO A 31 8.10 18.74 -6.99
CA PRO A 31 7.57 19.67 -5.99
C PRO A 31 8.39 19.72 -4.69
N TYR A 32 8.94 18.59 -4.24
CA TYR A 32 9.78 18.55 -3.04
C TYR A 32 11.11 19.26 -3.27
N TRP A 33 11.71 19.05 -4.44
CA TRP A 33 12.94 19.73 -4.81
C TRP A 33 12.74 21.24 -4.93
N ILE A 34 11.64 21.69 -5.54
CA ILE A 34 11.28 23.11 -5.62
C ILE A 34 11.10 23.72 -4.21
N ALA A 35 10.40 23.02 -3.31
CA ALA A 35 10.21 23.48 -1.94
C ALA A 35 11.53 23.58 -1.17
N TRP A 36 12.39 22.56 -1.29
CA TRP A 36 13.72 22.57 -0.69
C TRP A 36 14.62 23.67 -1.27
N ALA A 37 14.59 23.91 -2.59
CA ALA A 37 15.40 24.96 -3.22
C ALA A 37 14.95 26.39 -2.87
N ARG A 38 13.73 26.56 -2.34
CA ARG A 38 13.16 27.85 -1.93
C ARG A 38 13.37 28.19 -0.46
N GLN A 39 14.01 27.32 0.32
CA GLN A 39 14.35 27.61 1.71
C GLN A 39 15.35 28.77 1.80
N GLY A 40 15.29 29.54 2.90
CA GLY A 40 16.18 30.68 3.14
C GLY A 40 15.90 31.32 4.49
N ASP A 41 16.35 32.56 4.68
CA ASP A 41 16.24 33.26 5.97
C ASP A 41 14.80 33.41 6.47
N ALA A 42 13.83 33.45 5.54
CA ALA A 42 12.41 33.57 5.85
C ALA A 42 11.74 32.26 6.32
N GLY A 43 12.36 31.10 6.11
CA GLY A 43 11.78 29.82 6.49
C GLY A 43 12.49 28.61 5.89
N VAL A 44 12.40 27.49 6.62
CA VAL A 44 12.98 26.20 6.24
C VAL A 44 11.87 25.24 5.85
N PHE A 45 12.08 24.48 4.77
CA PHE A 45 11.14 23.45 4.37
C PHE A 45 11.20 22.25 5.33
N SER A 46 10.08 21.88 5.94
CA SER A 46 9.98 20.78 6.90
C SER A 46 10.16 19.38 6.30
N GLY A 47 10.15 19.27 4.97
CA GLY A 47 10.36 18.02 4.24
C GLY A 47 9.09 17.36 3.69
N PHE A 48 7.90 17.88 4.02
CA PHE A 48 6.60 17.31 3.62
C PHE A 48 5.72 18.34 2.91
N LEU A 49 5.10 17.95 1.79
CA LEU A 49 4.21 18.82 1.00
C LEU A 49 2.72 18.66 1.34
N PHE A 50 2.34 17.49 1.85
CA PHE A 50 0.99 17.17 2.29
C PHE A 50 1.10 16.22 3.48
N GLY A 51 0.01 16.10 4.26
CA GLY A 51 0.02 15.26 5.47
C GLY A 51 1.17 15.64 6.39
N VAL A 52 1.42 16.94 6.58
CA VAL A 52 2.60 17.45 7.30
C VAL A 52 2.64 16.90 8.72
N ASP A 53 1.48 16.80 9.38
CA ASP A 53 1.35 16.23 10.72
C ASP A 53 1.74 14.75 10.76
N ASP A 54 1.25 13.97 9.79
CA ASP A 54 1.60 12.55 9.65
C ASP A 54 3.08 12.37 9.31
N GLY A 55 3.61 13.18 8.39
CA GLY A 55 5.02 13.19 8.01
C GLY A 55 5.94 13.43 9.19
N ASN A 56 5.64 14.45 10.01
CA ASN A 56 6.36 14.74 11.24
C ASN A 56 6.22 13.60 12.26
N SER A 57 5.04 12.97 12.35
CA SER A 57 4.84 11.78 13.18
C SER A 57 5.71 10.60 12.72
N TYR A 58 5.83 10.36 11.42
CA TYR A 58 6.71 9.32 10.85
C TYR A 58 8.17 9.62 11.14
N LEU A 59 8.59 10.87 10.97
CA LEU A 59 9.95 11.30 11.28
C LEU A 59 10.27 11.13 12.78
N GLY A 60 9.32 11.45 13.67
CA GLY A 60 9.43 11.20 15.10
C GLY A 60 9.61 9.71 15.43
N LYS A 61 8.87 8.81 14.75
CA LYS A 61 9.05 7.36 14.86
C LYS A 61 10.44 6.93 14.38
N MET A 62 10.94 7.47 13.27
CA MET A 62 12.31 7.21 12.83
C MET A 62 13.34 7.70 13.84
N ARG A 63 13.09 8.84 14.50
CA ARG A 63 13.95 9.36 15.58
C ARG A 63 13.98 8.45 16.81
N LEU A 64 12.83 7.89 17.22
CA LEU A 64 12.79 6.86 18.27
C LEU A 64 13.66 5.65 17.91
N GLY A 65 13.57 5.19 16.66
CA GLY A 65 14.42 4.12 16.15
C GLY A 65 15.91 4.48 16.25
N ALA A 66 16.28 5.70 15.86
CA ALA A 66 17.67 6.18 15.93
C ALA A 66 18.20 6.31 17.37
N GLN A 67 17.31 6.43 18.36
CA GLN A 67 17.64 6.39 19.79
C GLN A 67 17.78 4.96 20.34
N GLY A 68 17.58 3.93 19.51
CA GLY A 68 17.66 2.53 19.93
C GLY A 68 16.34 1.94 20.41
N HIS A 69 15.21 2.66 20.35
CA HIS A 69 13.90 2.11 20.73
C HIS A 69 13.32 1.19 19.65
N TRP A 70 12.99 -0.04 20.05
CA TRP A 70 12.27 -1.01 19.22
C TRP A 70 10.77 -1.03 19.49
N ASP A 71 10.39 -0.59 20.69
CA ASP A 71 9.00 -0.42 21.07
C ASP A 71 8.54 0.99 20.77
N PHE A 72 7.30 1.13 20.30
CA PHE A 72 6.65 2.40 20.07
C PHE A 72 5.97 2.88 21.35
N SER A 73 6.14 4.15 21.68
CA SER A 73 5.38 4.88 22.70
C SER A 73 4.77 6.14 22.09
N LEU A 74 3.69 6.64 22.68
CA LEU A 74 3.04 7.88 22.25
C LEU A 74 3.83 9.08 22.79
N PHE A 75 4.82 9.53 22.02
CA PHE A 75 5.72 10.64 22.41
C PHE A 75 5.09 12.05 22.28
N TYR A 76 3.79 12.16 22.01
CA TYR A 76 3.04 13.43 21.99
C TYR A 76 2.12 13.60 23.21
N THR A 77 2.11 12.66 24.14
CA THR A 77 1.42 12.81 25.44
C THR A 77 2.43 12.82 26.58
N ALA A 78 2.11 13.56 27.64
CA ALA A 78 2.85 13.54 28.90
C ALA A 78 2.37 12.43 29.86
N GLU A 79 1.25 11.77 29.55
CA GLU A 79 0.74 10.67 30.36
C GLU A 79 1.63 9.44 30.26
N GLU A 80 1.99 8.87 31.41
CA GLU A 80 2.77 7.65 31.49
C GLU A 80 1.96 6.44 31.00
N HIS A 81 2.55 5.63 30.14
CA HIS A 81 1.93 4.45 29.57
C HIS A 81 2.99 3.46 29.05
N ASP A 82 2.61 2.19 28.98
CA ASP A 82 3.48 1.14 28.43
C ASP A 82 3.70 1.34 26.92
N SER A 83 4.93 1.10 26.46
CA SER A 83 5.24 0.99 25.04
C SER A 83 4.81 -0.37 24.47
N ALA A 84 4.69 -0.47 23.14
CA ALA A 84 4.43 -1.73 22.46
C ALA A 84 5.37 -1.96 21.29
N GLY A 85 5.95 -3.17 21.25
CA GLY A 85 6.74 -3.64 20.12
C GLY A 85 5.92 -3.86 18.85
N LEU A 86 6.61 -4.15 17.74
CA LEU A 86 6.03 -4.48 16.42
C LEU A 86 5.12 -3.41 15.80
N LEU A 87 4.95 -2.24 16.41
CA LEU A 87 4.23 -1.10 15.86
C LEU A 87 5.18 -0.18 15.10
N PHE A 88 4.73 0.36 13.96
CA PHE A 88 5.49 1.34 13.16
C PHE A 88 6.91 0.90 12.76
N LEU A 89 7.16 -0.41 12.68
CA LEU A 89 8.45 -0.96 12.26
C LEU A 89 8.97 -0.44 10.90
N PRO A 90 8.14 -0.12 9.89
CA PRO A 90 8.64 0.50 8.66
C PRO A 90 9.37 1.83 8.88
N TYR A 91 9.18 2.50 10.02
CA TYR A 91 9.86 3.74 10.39
C TYR A 91 10.88 3.53 11.51
N LEU A 92 10.59 2.69 12.51
CA LEU A 92 11.57 2.39 13.57
C LEU A 92 12.82 1.71 13.01
N VAL A 93 12.69 0.74 12.10
CA VAL A 93 13.83 -0.01 11.56
C VAL A 93 14.81 0.90 10.77
N PRO A 94 14.37 1.74 9.82
CA PRO A 94 15.27 2.71 9.19
C PRO A 94 15.91 3.67 10.19
N GLY A 95 15.17 4.07 11.23
CA GLY A 95 15.70 4.84 12.35
C GLY A 95 16.86 4.13 13.06
N GLN A 96 16.65 2.88 13.46
CA GLN A 96 17.66 2.03 14.10
C GLN A 96 18.93 1.93 13.24
N ILE A 97 18.76 1.73 11.93
CA ILE A 97 19.88 1.68 10.98
C ILE A 97 20.65 3.00 10.98
N VAL A 98 19.97 4.15 10.98
CA VAL A 98 20.64 5.47 11.09
C VAL A 98 21.36 5.62 12.44
N GLY A 99 20.74 5.19 13.54
CA GLY A 99 21.33 5.23 14.88
C GLY A 99 22.60 4.40 15.06
N LEU A 100 22.86 3.41 14.18
CA LEU A 100 24.14 2.69 14.15
C LEU A 100 25.32 3.55 13.70
N PHE A 101 25.06 4.65 12.97
CA PHE A 101 26.09 5.49 12.35
C PHE A 101 26.08 6.93 12.86
N MET A 102 25.04 7.34 13.58
CA MET A 102 24.83 8.73 13.98
C MET A 102 24.24 8.82 15.39
N ASP A 103 24.82 9.66 16.23
CA ASP A 103 24.32 9.87 17.58
C ASP A 103 22.96 10.59 17.57
N SER A 104 22.09 10.22 18.51
CA SER A 104 20.76 10.82 18.66
C SER A 104 20.74 12.34 18.92
N THR A 105 21.87 12.89 19.37
CA THR A 105 22.08 14.31 19.66
C THR A 105 22.71 15.08 18.50
N ASP A 106 23.10 14.41 17.41
CA ASP A 106 23.72 15.08 16.25
C ASP A 106 22.74 16.08 15.62
N PRO A 107 23.14 17.35 15.41
CA PRO A 107 22.28 18.36 14.81
C PRO A 107 21.82 18.02 13.39
N ASN A 108 22.55 17.16 12.67
CA ASN A 108 22.22 16.74 11.31
C ASN A 108 21.26 15.55 11.24
N LEU A 109 20.96 14.89 12.37
CA LEU A 109 20.14 13.68 12.42
C LEU A 109 18.81 13.86 11.69
N THR A 110 18.10 14.97 11.95
CA THR A 110 16.82 15.28 11.31
C THR A 110 16.93 15.31 9.79
N GLY A 111 17.99 15.92 9.25
CA GLY A 111 18.24 15.98 7.81
C GLY A 111 18.51 14.61 7.20
N VAL A 112 19.29 13.76 7.90
CA VAL A 112 19.57 12.38 7.47
C VAL A 112 18.29 11.54 7.48
N LEU A 113 17.49 11.62 8.54
CA LEU A 113 16.22 10.89 8.64
C LEU A 113 15.23 11.32 7.54
N LEU A 114 15.15 12.62 7.23
CA LEU A 114 14.38 13.13 6.09
C LEU A 114 14.88 12.56 4.76
N GLY A 115 16.21 12.51 4.56
CA GLY A 115 16.83 11.89 3.40
C GLY A 115 16.45 10.42 3.26
N VAL A 116 16.52 9.65 4.36
CA VAL A 116 16.12 8.24 4.41
C VAL A 116 14.62 8.07 4.14
N PHE A 117 13.77 8.94 4.68
CA PHE A 117 12.33 8.93 4.41
C PHE A 117 12.05 9.11 2.91
N HIS A 118 12.70 10.09 2.27
CA HIS A 118 12.53 10.32 0.83
C HIS A 118 13.14 9.20 -0.01
N LEU A 119 14.24 8.58 0.43
CA LEU A 119 14.77 7.38 -0.19
C LEU A 119 13.75 6.23 -0.13
N MET A 120 13.12 6.00 1.03
CA MET A 120 12.06 5.00 1.18
C MET A 120 10.88 5.31 0.24
N ARG A 121 10.50 6.59 0.10
CA ARG A 121 9.43 7.03 -0.82
C ARG A 121 9.74 6.63 -2.27
N ILE A 122 10.97 6.87 -2.73
CA ILE A 122 11.38 6.51 -4.10
C ILE A 122 11.50 5.00 -4.28
N VAL A 123 12.15 4.30 -3.35
CA VAL A 123 12.40 2.85 -3.45
C VAL A 123 11.09 2.06 -3.38
N PHE A 124 10.25 2.32 -2.37
CA PHE A 124 8.98 1.62 -2.21
C PHE A 124 7.94 2.07 -3.23
N GLY A 125 7.99 3.33 -3.68
CA GLY A 125 7.18 3.80 -4.81
C GLY A 125 7.54 3.08 -6.12
N GLY A 126 8.83 2.91 -6.40
CA GLY A 126 9.31 2.13 -7.55
C GLY A 126 8.90 0.66 -7.47
N LEU A 127 9.03 0.05 -6.29
CA LEU A 127 8.55 -1.31 -6.02
C LEU A 127 7.04 -1.43 -6.29
N LEU A 128 6.25 -0.46 -5.84
CA LEU A 128 4.81 -0.45 -6.06
C LEU A 128 4.46 -0.43 -7.55
N ILE A 129 5.10 0.43 -8.33
CA ILE A 129 4.88 0.51 -9.79
C ILE A 129 5.18 -0.84 -10.46
N VAL A 130 6.28 -1.49 -10.07
CA VAL A 130 6.66 -2.83 -10.58
C VAL A 130 5.64 -3.89 -10.18
N MET A 131 5.15 -3.88 -8.94
CA MET A 131 4.16 -4.84 -8.46
C MET A 131 2.77 -4.64 -9.08
N VAL A 132 2.34 -3.39 -9.26
CA VAL A 132 1.12 -3.06 -10.00
C VAL A 132 1.21 -3.59 -11.43
N TYR A 133 2.34 -3.36 -12.11
CA TYR A 133 2.52 -3.88 -13.47
C TYR A 133 2.50 -5.41 -13.53
N ARG A 134 3.15 -6.08 -12.57
CA ARG A 134 3.14 -7.56 -12.48
C ARG A 134 1.74 -8.10 -12.23
N PHE A 135 0.97 -7.43 -11.38
CA PHE A 135 -0.41 -7.80 -11.10
C PHE A 135 -1.28 -7.63 -12.36
N ILE A 136 -1.19 -6.50 -13.05
CA ILE A 136 -1.89 -6.24 -14.32
C ILE A 136 -1.53 -7.30 -15.37
N ALA A 137 -0.25 -7.65 -15.50
CA ALA A 137 0.23 -8.64 -16.45
C ALA A 137 -0.27 -10.07 -16.16
N ALA A 138 -0.80 -10.34 -14.96
CA ALA A 138 -1.43 -11.62 -14.65
C ALA A 138 -2.84 -11.77 -15.27
N PHE A 139 -3.44 -10.67 -15.75
CA PHE A 139 -4.81 -10.65 -16.27
C PHE A 139 -4.96 -10.10 -17.69
N ILE A 140 -4.00 -9.29 -18.15
CA ILE A 140 -4.04 -8.66 -19.48
C ILE A 140 -2.93 -9.25 -20.34
N ASP A 141 -3.25 -9.75 -21.54
CA ASP A 141 -2.27 -10.35 -22.47
C ASP A 141 -1.56 -9.31 -23.35
N GLU A 142 -2.23 -8.21 -23.67
CA GLU A 142 -1.69 -7.19 -24.57
C GLU A 142 -0.79 -6.18 -23.83
N ALA A 143 0.49 -6.10 -24.23
CA ALA A 143 1.47 -5.22 -23.59
C ALA A 143 1.09 -3.73 -23.62
N GLY A 144 0.42 -3.27 -24.69
CA GLY A 144 -0.08 -1.89 -24.80
C GLY A 144 -1.12 -1.58 -23.73
N LEU A 145 -2.12 -2.46 -23.58
CA LEU A 145 -3.15 -2.34 -22.56
C LEU A 145 -2.59 -2.47 -21.13
N ARG A 146 -1.56 -3.30 -20.91
CA ARG A 146 -0.89 -3.34 -19.60
C ARG A 146 -0.29 -2.00 -19.21
N LEU A 147 0.39 -1.34 -20.16
CA LEU A 147 0.99 -0.04 -19.90
C LEU A 147 -0.07 1.02 -19.66
N LEU A 148 -1.16 1.03 -20.45
CA LEU A 148 -2.29 1.92 -20.23
C LEU A 148 -2.91 1.70 -18.84
N ALA A 149 -3.17 0.44 -18.47
CA ALA A 149 -3.70 0.08 -17.16
C ALA A 149 -2.74 0.50 -16.03
N LEU A 150 -1.42 0.39 -16.23
CA LEU A 150 -0.43 0.88 -15.27
C LEU A 150 -0.58 2.39 -15.09
N VAL A 151 -0.59 3.16 -16.18
CA VAL A 151 -0.73 4.62 -16.12
C VAL A 151 -2.01 5.02 -15.40
N LEU A 152 -3.13 4.37 -15.71
CA LEU A 152 -4.42 4.62 -15.05
C LEU A 152 -4.40 4.23 -13.57
N ALA A 153 -3.73 3.13 -13.20
CA ALA A 153 -3.65 2.68 -11.81
C ALA A 153 -2.70 3.52 -10.94
N THR A 154 -1.66 4.14 -11.53
CA THR A 154 -0.64 4.91 -10.79
C THR A 154 -0.85 6.42 -10.85
N ALA A 155 -1.39 6.95 -11.94
CA ALA A 155 -1.59 8.38 -12.17
C ALA A 155 -3.05 8.75 -12.50
N GLY A 156 -3.93 7.75 -12.66
CA GLY A 156 -5.34 8.00 -12.90
C GLY A 156 -6.06 8.53 -11.65
N GLY A 157 -7.21 9.12 -11.91
CA GLY A 157 -8.13 9.66 -10.93
C GLY A 157 -9.48 9.89 -11.59
N GLY A 158 -10.37 10.58 -10.89
CA GLY A 158 -11.69 10.91 -11.39
C GLY A 158 -11.85 12.35 -11.80
N PHE A 159 -13.10 12.76 -11.77
CA PHE A 159 -13.55 14.13 -11.98
C PHE A 159 -13.91 14.81 -10.66
N GLY A 160 -13.52 14.26 -9.50
CA GLY A 160 -13.85 14.82 -8.19
C GLY A 160 -13.30 16.24 -8.01
N TRP A 161 -12.15 16.54 -8.62
CA TRP A 161 -11.55 17.87 -8.63
C TRP A 161 -12.44 18.95 -9.30
N LEU A 162 -13.38 18.58 -10.17
CA LEU A 162 -14.34 19.54 -10.76
C LEU A 162 -15.26 20.15 -9.71
N LEU A 163 -15.51 19.47 -8.58
CA LEU A 163 -16.31 20.01 -7.47
C LEU A 163 -15.64 21.21 -6.80
N LEU A 164 -14.31 21.36 -6.90
CA LEU A 164 -13.63 22.54 -6.40
C LEU A 164 -14.06 23.81 -7.16
N ALA A 165 -14.36 23.68 -8.45
CA ALA A 165 -14.85 24.79 -9.27
C ALA A 165 -16.28 25.22 -8.90
N THR A 166 -17.06 24.38 -8.22
CA THR A 166 -18.42 24.70 -7.76
C THR A 166 -18.43 25.38 -6.39
N GLY A 167 -17.27 25.61 -5.77
CA GLY A 167 -17.16 26.14 -4.41
C GLY A 167 -17.50 25.10 -3.32
N ALA A 168 -17.39 23.80 -3.62
CA ALA A 168 -17.57 22.77 -2.62
C ALA A 168 -16.47 22.86 -1.54
N ASN A 169 -16.86 22.89 -0.27
CA ASN A 169 -15.93 23.01 0.86
C ASN A 169 -15.20 21.71 1.22
N SER A 170 -15.65 20.57 0.70
CA SER A 170 -15.02 19.27 0.96
C SER A 170 -13.97 18.96 -0.12
N PRO A 171 -12.74 18.57 0.26
CA PRO A 171 -11.74 18.19 -0.73
C PRO A 171 -12.20 16.96 -1.55
N PRO A 172 -11.76 16.83 -2.81
CA PRO A 172 -11.95 15.63 -3.60
C PRO A 172 -11.25 14.42 -2.99
N PRO A 173 -11.87 13.22 -2.98
CA PRO A 173 -11.25 11.99 -2.48
C PRO A 173 -9.87 11.69 -3.07
N GLU A 174 -9.63 12.10 -4.31
CA GLU A 174 -8.34 11.95 -5.01
C GLU A 174 -7.16 12.60 -4.28
N PHE A 175 -7.41 13.57 -3.41
CA PHE A 175 -6.38 14.36 -2.74
C PHE A 175 -6.15 13.96 -1.28
N PHE A 176 -6.98 13.12 -0.69
CA PHE A 176 -6.84 12.73 0.72
C PHE A 176 -7.10 11.25 1.03
N ILE A 177 -7.55 10.42 0.08
CA ILE A 177 -7.72 8.97 0.28
C ILE A 177 -6.63 8.18 -0.46
N PRO A 178 -5.47 7.93 0.18
CA PRO A 178 -4.37 7.22 -0.47
C PRO A 178 -4.68 5.75 -0.76
N GLU A 179 -5.62 5.14 -0.01
CA GLU A 179 -6.19 3.81 -0.28
C GLU A 179 -6.79 3.72 -1.69
N GLY A 180 -7.40 4.80 -2.17
CA GLY A 180 -8.04 4.85 -3.48
C GLY A 180 -7.09 5.21 -4.62
N PHE A 181 -6.10 6.07 -4.33
CA PHE A 181 -5.32 6.75 -5.37
C PHE A 181 -3.82 6.55 -5.15
N THR A 182 -3.20 5.74 -6.00
CA THR A 182 -1.77 5.40 -5.94
C THR A 182 -0.87 6.63 -6.07
N LEU A 183 -1.27 7.66 -6.81
CA LEU A 183 -0.47 8.88 -6.97
C LEU A 183 -0.18 9.54 -5.62
N GLN A 184 -1.15 9.56 -4.71
CA GLN A 184 -0.98 10.11 -3.36
C GLN A 184 0.01 9.27 -2.53
N ILE A 185 -0.01 7.95 -2.69
CA ILE A 185 0.98 7.06 -2.06
C ILE A 185 2.40 7.39 -2.54
N LEU A 186 2.58 7.52 -3.87
CA LEU A 186 3.87 7.88 -4.47
C LEU A 186 4.34 9.29 -4.07
N LEU A 187 3.39 10.19 -3.78
CA LEU A 187 3.69 11.55 -3.37
C LEU A 187 4.30 11.61 -1.97
N GLY A 188 3.98 10.70 -1.03
CA GLY A 188 4.51 10.84 0.34
C GLY A 188 4.26 9.73 1.35
N LEU A 189 3.77 8.56 0.97
CA LEU A 189 3.38 7.51 1.94
C LEU A 189 4.16 6.21 1.69
N PRO A 190 5.46 6.15 2.05
CA PRO A 190 6.32 4.99 1.76
C PRO A 190 5.82 3.69 2.38
N HIS A 191 5.28 3.73 3.60
CA HIS A 191 4.74 2.54 4.28
C HIS A 191 3.51 1.97 3.55
N LEU A 192 2.62 2.83 3.01
CA LEU A 192 1.51 2.37 2.17
C LEU A 192 2.00 1.79 0.85
N ALA A 193 3.06 2.36 0.26
CA ALA A 193 3.68 1.82 -0.94
C ALA A 193 4.24 0.42 -0.70
N LEU A 194 4.94 0.21 0.42
CA LEU A 194 5.45 -1.09 0.86
C LEU A 194 4.29 -2.08 1.11
N ALA A 195 3.27 -1.68 1.87
CA ALA A 195 2.12 -2.52 2.19
C ALA A 195 1.36 -2.95 0.93
N ARG A 196 1.03 -2.01 0.04
CA ARG A 196 0.33 -2.33 -1.21
C ARG A 196 1.17 -3.21 -2.14
N SER A 197 2.48 -2.99 -2.20
CA SER A 197 3.39 -3.88 -2.95
C SER A 197 3.35 -5.30 -2.41
N ALA A 198 3.44 -5.46 -1.08
CA ALA A 198 3.40 -6.75 -0.42
C ALA A 198 2.02 -7.43 -0.58
N LEU A 199 0.92 -6.67 -0.49
CA LEU A 199 -0.43 -7.18 -0.76
C LEU A 199 -0.54 -7.77 -2.17
N LEU A 200 -0.13 -7.01 -3.19
CA LEU A 200 -0.19 -7.47 -4.59
C LEU A 200 0.73 -8.68 -4.82
N ALA A 201 1.93 -8.68 -4.24
CA ALA A 201 2.84 -9.82 -4.27
C ALA A 201 2.21 -11.06 -3.60
N GLY A 202 1.58 -10.90 -2.44
CA GLY A 202 0.88 -11.95 -1.72
C GLY A 202 -0.24 -12.58 -2.57
N LEU A 203 -1.07 -11.77 -3.21
CA LEU A 203 -2.11 -12.26 -4.13
C LEU A 203 -1.51 -13.04 -5.30
N LEU A 204 -0.45 -12.53 -5.94
CA LEU A 204 0.26 -13.24 -7.02
C LEU A 204 0.87 -14.56 -6.56
N LEU A 205 1.37 -14.63 -5.33
CA LEU A 205 1.91 -15.86 -4.72
C LEU A 205 0.81 -16.88 -4.43
N VAL A 206 -0.36 -16.44 -3.93
CA VAL A 206 -1.55 -17.31 -3.81
C VAL A 206 -1.97 -17.82 -5.19
N MET A 207 -2.03 -16.98 -6.22
CA MET A 207 -2.32 -17.42 -7.59
C MET A 207 -1.29 -18.45 -8.09
N THR A 208 -0.01 -18.23 -7.82
CA THR A 208 1.07 -19.15 -8.20
C THR A 208 0.94 -20.50 -7.48
N SER A 209 0.47 -20.51 -6.23
CA SER A 209 0.26 -21.73 -5.45
C SER A 209 -0.80 -22.67 -6.05
N LEU A 210 -1.74 -22.13 -6.84
CA LEU A 210 -2.82 -22.91 -7.44
C LEU A 210 -2.29 -23.87 -8.50
N ASP A 211 -1.26 -23.47 -9.25
CA ASP A 211 -0.78 -24.17 -10.44
C ASP A 211 0.55 -24.90 -10.22
N ARG A 212 1.14 -24.78 -9.03
CA ARG A 212 2.45 -25.36 -8.70
C ARG A 212 2.35 -26.47 -7.67
N PRO A 213 3.09 -27.58 -7.82
CA PRO A 213 3.05 -28.69 -6.86
C PRO A 213 3.55 -28.28 -5.46
N ARG A 214 4.54 -27.38 -5.39
CA ARG A 214 5.05 -26.78 -4.13
C ARG A 214 4.16 -25.66 -3.58
N TRP A 215 2.84 -25.82 -3.62
CA TRP A 215 1.89 -24.81 -3.16
C TRP A 215 2.09 -24.33 -1.72
N PRO A 216 2.52 -25.14 -0.73
CA PRO A 216 2.64 -24.66 0.64
C PRO A 216 3.73 -23.59 0.75
N LEU A 217 4.84 -23.74 0.01
CA LEU A 217 5.90 -22.73 -0.04
C LEU A 217 5.37 -21.39 -0.54
N TRP A 218 4.62 -21.39 -1.64
CA TRP A 218 4.05 -20.17 -2.21
C TRP A 218 3.01 -19.53 -1.28
N ALA A 219 2.20 -20.33 -0.60
CA ALA A 219 1.25 -19.85 0.41
C ALA A 219 1.96 -19.30 1.66
N LEU A 220 3.06 -19.91 2.12
CA LEU A 220 3.89 -19.37 3.20
C LEU A 220 4.52 -18.03 2.81
N LEU A 221 5.08 -17.93 1.60
CA LEU A 221 5.61 -16.66 1.09
C LEU A 221 4.50 -15.59 0.98
N ALA A 222 3.28 -15.98 0.60
CA ALA A 222 2.14 -15.06 0.61
C ALA A 222 1.78 -14.59 2.02
N GLY A 223 1.83 -15.49 3.02
CA GLY A 223 1.66 -15.14 4.42
C GLY A 223 2.77 -14.21 4.94
N LEU A 224 4.02 -14.39 4.50
CA LEU A 224 5.12 -13.46 4.83
C LEU A 224 4.88 -12.06 4.22
N CYS A 225 4.34 -11.99 3.01
CA CYS A 225 3.86 -10.72 2.46
C CYS A 225 2.74 -10.13 3.34
N GLY A 226 1.83 -10.96 3.85
CA GLY A 226 0.82 -10.57 4.83
C GLY A 226 1.43 -9.98 6.12
N TRP A 227 2.53 -10.54 6.63
CA TRP A 227 3.27 -9.94 7.75
C TRP A 227 3.81 -8.56 7.43
N ILE A 228 4.40 -8.36 6.25
CA ILE A 228 4.86 -7.02 5.82
C ILE A 228 3.68 -6.04 5.77
N VAL A 229 2.53 -6.48 5.26
CA VAL A 229 1.30 -5.68 5.26
C VAL A 229 0.89 -5.33 6.68
N GLY A 230 0.76 -6.31 7.58
CA GLY A 230 0.30 -6.10 8.94
C GLY A 230 1.23 -5.22 9.78
N LEU A 231 2.54 -5.29 9.56
CA LEU A 231 3.52 -4.43 10.23
C LEU A 231 3.51 -2.98 9.71
N ALA A 232 3.09 -2.78 8.47
CA ALA A 232 3.01 -1.45 7.86
C ALA A 232 1.64 -0.79 8.03
N VAL A 233 0.57 -1.57 7.86
CA VAL A 233 -0.83 -1.14 7.88
C VAL A 233 -1.70 -2.28 8.46
N PRO A 234 -1.83 -2.39 9.79
CA PRO A 234 -2.45 -3.54 10.45
C PRO A 234 -3.86 -3.88 9.94
N PHE A 235 -4.70 -2.88 9.70
CA PHE A 235 -6.10 -3.08 9.29
C PHE A 235 -6.23 -3.63 7.86
N TYR A 236 -5.20 -3.55 7.01
CA TYR A 236 -5.21 -4.18 5.68
C TYR A 236 -5.26 -5.71 5.77
N LEU A 237 -4.89 -6.33 6.90
CA LEU A 237 -5.03 -7.78 7.07
C LEU A 237 -6.48 -8.24 6.90
N VAL A 238 -7.42 -7.50 7.51
CA VAL A 238 -8.86 -7.78 7.38
C VAL A 238 -9.33 -7.60 5.93
N VAL A 239 -8.80 -6.59 5.24
CA VAL A 239 -9.11 -6.34 3.82
C VAL A 239 -8.59 -7.48 2.94
N ILE A 240 -7.38 -7.99 3.18
CA ILE A 240 -6.82 -9.14 2.46
C ILE A 240 -7.69 -10.37 2.66
N ASP A 241 -8.08 -10.66 3.90
CA ASP A 241 -8.91 -11.83 4.21
C ASP A 241 -10.29 -11.72 3.54
N ALA A 242 -10.87 -10.51 3.50
CA ALA A 242 -12.10 -10.24 2.76
C ALA A 242 -11.94 -10.49 1.25
N ILE A 243 -10.85 -10.01 0.64
CA ILE A 243 -10.53 -10.25 -0.78
C ILE A 243 -10.36 -11.75 -1.06
N LEU A 244 -9.63 -12.47 -0.21
CA LEU A 244 -9.42 -13.91 -0.36
C LEU A 244 -10.73 -14.69 -0.21
N GLY A 245 -11.58 -14.30 0.74
CA GLY A 245 -12.90 -14.87 0.95
C GLY A 245 -13.82 -14.63 -0.25
N ALA A 246 -13.87 -13.40 -0.75
CA ALA A 246 -14.68 -13.03 -1.91
C ALA A 246 -14.20 -13.73 -3.19
N TRP A 247 -12.89 -13.83 -3.40
CA TRP A 247 -12.29 -14.62 -4.47
C TRP A 247 -12.66 -16.11 -4.36
N GLY A 248 -12.58 -16.68 -3.16
CA GLY A 248 -12.99 -18.07 -2.89
C GLY A 248 -14.47 -18.32 -3.18
N LEU A 249 -15.33 -17.40 -2.76
CA LEU A 249 -16.78 -17.46 -3.00
C LEU A 249 -17.10 -17.36 -4.49
N ALA A 250 -16.51 -16.39 -5.20
CA ALA A 250 -16.69 -16.24 -6.65
C ALA A 250 -16.21 -17.49 -7.40
N ALA A 251 -15.06 -18.04 -7.02
CA ALA A 251 -14.53 -19.28 -7.59
C ALA A 251 -15.44 -20.49 -7.32
N TRP A 252 -16.02 -20.60 -6.13
CA TRP A 252 -16.95 -21.68 -5.78
C TRP A 252 -18.26 -21.58 -6.58
N ILE A 253 -18.91 -20.42 -6.56
CA ILE A 253 -20.18 -20.18 -7.28
C ILE A 253 -20.01 -20.52 -8.77
N ARG A 254 -18.91 -20.07 -9.38
CA ARG A 254 -18.64 -20.28 -10.80
C ARG A 254 -18.27 -21.73 -11.12
N GLY A 255 -17.37 -22.31 -10.33
CA GLY A 255 -16.87 -23.67 -10.57
C GLY A 255 -17.88 -24.76 -10.19
N ARG A 256 -18.95 -24.41 -9.46
CA ARG A 256 -19.94 -25.33 -8.86
C ARG A 256 -19.31 -26.45 -8.03
N ARG A 257 -18.06 -26.24 -7.61
CA ARG A 257 -17.23 -27.17 -6.84
C ARG A 257 -16.39 -26.33 -5.90
N PHE A 258 -16.22 -26.81 -4.68
CA PHE A 258 -15.46 -26.10 -3.67
C PHE A 258 -13.96 -25.99 -4.08
N PRO A 259 -13.36 -24.78 -4.11
CA PRO A 259 -12.01 -24.57 -4.61
C PRO A 259 -10.95 -24.94 -3.56
N TRP A 260 -10.80 -26.23 -3.26
CA TRP A 260 -9.92 -26.74 -2.18
C TRP A 260 -8.49 -26.22 -2.22
N ARG A 261 -7.90 -26.08 -3.41
CA ARG A 261 -6.52 -25.58 -3.56
C ARG A 261 -6.40 -24.12 -3.14
N LEU A 262 -7.36 -23.29 -3.53
CA LEU A 262 -7.44 -21.90 -3.11
C LEU A 262 -7.71 -21.79 -1.61
N PHE A 263 -8.70 -22.55 -1.10
CA PHE A 263 -9.01 -22.56 0.33
C PHE A 263 -7.80 -22.91 1.20
N ARG A 264 -7.05 -23.97 0.86
CA ARG A 264 -5.85 -24.36 1.61
C ARG A 264 -4.73 -23.33 1.52
N SER A 265 -4.54 -22.72 0.34
CA SER A 265 -3.46 -21.76 0.13
C SER A 265 -3.76 -20.41 0.80
N ALA A 266 -4.98 -19.90 0.62
CA ALA A 266 -5.48 -18.71 1.29
C ALA A 266 -5.54 -18.91 2.81
N GLY A 267 -6.07 -20.06 3.27
CA GLY A 267 -6.14 -20.40 4.68
C GLY A 267 -4.77 -20.52 5.36
N LEU A 268 -3.76 -21.05 4.68
CA LEU A 268 -2.38 -21.07 5.20
C LEU A 268 -1.77 -19.66 5.24
N ALA A 269 -1.98 -18.84 4.21
CA ALA A 269 -1.48 -17.47 4.17
C ALA A 269 -2.13 -16.59 5.26
N ALA A 270 -3.45 -16.61 5.36
CA ALA A 270 -4.22 -15.89 6.38
C ALA A 270 -3.93 -16.43 7.79
N GLY A 271 -3.85 -17.76 7.96
CA GLY A 271 -3.50 -18.37 9.23
C GLY A 271 -2.15 -17.90 9.78
N LEU A 272 -1.19 -17.59 8.90
CA LEU A 272 0.11 -17.07 9.31
C LEU A 272 0.03 -15.64 9.85
N THR A 273 -0.94 -14.83 9.43
CA THR A 273 -1.10 -13.43 9.88
C THR A 273 -1.97 -13.30 11.13
N VAL A 274 -2.74 -14.34 11.50
CA VAL A 274 -3.61 -14.35 12.68
C VAL A 274 -2.87 -13.95 13.97
N PRO A 275 -1.66 -14.47 14.30
CA PRO A 275 -0.95 -14.06 15.51
C PRO A 275 -0.66 -12.56 15.56
N LEU A 276 -0.29 -11.96 14.42
CA LEU A 276 -0.02 -10.53 14.32
C LEU A 276 -1.30 -9.70 14.47
N LEU A 277 -2.41 -10.16 13.87
CA LEU A 277 -3.71 -9.51 14.02
C LEU A 277 -4.17 -9.54 15.48
N LEU A 278 -4.10 -10.71 16.13
CA LEU A 278 -4.46 -10.86 17.54
C LEU A 278 -3.57 -10.02 18.45
N TYR A 279 -2.27 -9.95 18.16
CA TYR A 279 -1.34 -9.08 18.87
C TYR A 279 -1.79 -7.62 18.82
N ASN A 280 -2.08 -7.10 17.62
CA ASN A 280 -2.58 -5.73 17.47
C ASN A 280 -3.89 -5.51 18.23
N VAL A 281 -4.85 -6.43 18.14
CA VAL A 281 -6.11 -6.35 18.90
C VAL A 281 -5.85 -6.29 20.40
N VAL A 282 -4.93 -7.11 20.92
CA VAL A 282 -4.58 -7.11 22.36
C VAL A 282 -3.92 -5.79 22.76
N VAL A 283 -2.96 -5.28 21.98
CA VAL A 283 -2.27 -4.01 22.27
C VAL A 283 -3.27 -2.85 22.32
N PHE A 284 -4.11 -2.71 21.28
CA PHE A 284 -5.07 -1.60 21.18
C PHE A 284 -6.30 -1.74 22.08
N SER A 285 -6.53 -2.90 22.70
CA SER A 285 -7.64 -3.10 23.67
C SER A 285 -7.19 -3.08 25.13
N ARG A 286 -5.95 -3.47 25.42
CA ARG A 286 -5.45 -3.57 26.80
C ARG A 286 -4.58 -2.41 27.23
N ASN A 287 -3.93 -1.72 26.31
CA ASN A 287 -3.17 -0.51 26.63
C ASN A 287 -4.12 0.70 26.59
N PRO A 288 -4.40 1.37 27.74
CA PRO A 288 -5.37 2.46 27.79
C PRO A 288 -5.00 3.64 26.89
N ALA A 289 -3.70 3.96 26.79
CA ALA A 289 -3.23 5.08 25.98
C ALA A 289 -3.41 4.78 24.48
N PHE A 290 -3.06 3.58 24.01
CA PHE A 290 -3.31 3.18 22.62
C PHE A 290 -4.79 3.03 22.30
N ALA A 291 -5.60 2.53 23.23
CA ALA A 291 -7.05 2.46 23.06
C ALA A 291 -7.65 3.87 22.86
N GLN A 292 -7.27 4.83 23.71
CA GLN A 292 -7.73 6.21 23.61
C GLN A 292 -7.20 6.91 22.36
N TRP A 293 -5.95 6.65 21.97
CA TRP A 293 -5.38 7.16 20.73
C TRP A 293 -6.14 6.61 19.50
N SER A 294 -6.45 5.32 19.49
CA SER A 294 -7.24 4.70 18.42
C SER A 294 -8.69 5.21 18.38
N ALA A 295 -9.30 5.50 19.54
CA ALA A 295 -10.67 6.00 19.61
C ALA A 295 -10.84 7.40 18.98
N GLN A 296 -9.74 8.16 18.88
CA GLN A 296 -9.73 9.47 18.23
C GLN A 296 -9.63 9.39 16.70
N ASN A 297 -9.33 8.21 16.14
CA ASN A 297 -9.13 8.02 14.71
C ASN A 297 -10.47 7.92 13.95
N ILE A 298 -11.23 9.02 13.96
CA ILE A 298 -12.54 9.14 13.30
C ILE A 298 -12.33 9.85 11.96
N LEU A 299 -12.37 9.08 10.88
CA LEU A 299 -12.30 9.56 9.50
C LEU A 299 -13.63 9.30 8.82
N GLU A 300 -14.48 10.32 8.74
CA GLU A 300 -15.77 10.21 8.06
C GLU A 300 -15.58 9.93 6.57
N SER A 301 -16.45 9.08 6.03
CA SER A 301 -16.46 8.81 4.59
C SER A 301 -16.95 10.03 3.82
N PRO A 302 -16.30 10.41 2.70
CA PRO A 302 -16.83 11.46 1.84
C PRO A 302 -18.25 11.16 1.35
N PRO A 303 -19.01 12.20 0.94
CA PRO A 303 -20.33 12.02 0.37
C PRO A 303 -20.32 11.07 -0.85
N PRO A 304 -21.37 10.25 -1.07
CA PRO A 304 -21.40 9.29 -2.18
C PRO A 304 -21.14 9.87 -3.57
N LEU A 305 -21.57 11.13 -3.82
CA LEU A 305 -21.32 11.82 -5.08
C LEU A 305 -19.82 12.08 -5.32
N HIS A 306 -19.06 12.37 -4.26
CA HIS A 306 -17.62 12.58 -4.36
C HIS A 306 -16.94 11.29 -4.78
N TYR A 307 -17.35 10.14 -4.20
CA TYR A 307 -16.87 8.84 -4.63
C TYR A 307 -17.22 8.52 -6.08
N LEU A 308 -18.48 8.78 -6.48
CA LEU A 308 -18.92 8.54 -7.86
C LEU A 308 -18.03 9.30 -8.85
N LEU A 309 -17.81 10.60 -8.61
CA LEU A 309 -16.99 11.42 -9.50
C LEU A 309 -15.51 11.02 -9.45
N ALA A 310 -14.98 10.70 -8.27
CA ALA A 310 -13.59 10.30 -8.08
C ALA A 310 -13.23 8.98 -8.77
N TYR A 311 -14.21 8.09 -8.95
CA TYR A 311 -14.02 6.82 -9.65
C TYR A 311 -14.65 6.77 -11.04
N LEU A 312 -15.43 7.77 -11.49
CA LEU A 312 -16.27 7.66 -12.68
C LEU A 312 -15.54 7.13 -13.93
N PRO A 313 -14.37 7.66 -14.34
CA PRO A 313 -13.68 7.18 -15.54
C PRO A 313 -13.25 5.72 -15.41
N LEU A 314 -12.66 5.37 -14.26
CA LEU A 314 -12.18 4.02 -13.98
C LEU A 314 -13.33 3.03 -13.78
N GLY A 315 -14.41 3.47 -13.12
CA GLY A 315 -15.62 2.71 -12.87
C GLY A 315 -16.34 2.33 -14.16
N LEU A 316 -16.44 3.25 -15.13
CA LEU A 316 -17.02 2.94 -16.44
C LEU A 316 -16.24 1.85 -17.17
N LEU A 317 -14.89 1.92 -17.16
CA LEU A 317 -14.03 0.88 -17.72
C LEU A 317 -14.18 -0.45 -16.94
N ALA A 318 -14.28 -0.36 -15.62
CA ALA A 318 -14.43 -1.50 -14.72
C ALA A 318 -15.80 -2.18 -14.79
N ILE A 319 -16.85 -1.54 -15.33
CA ILE A 319 -18.16 -2.21 -15.54
C ILE A 319 -18.12 -3.13 -16.78
N LEU A 320 -17.37 -2.75 -17.80
CA LEU A 320 -17.33 -3.47 -19.07
C LEU A 320 -16.49 -4.76 -18.99
N GLY A 321 -15.39 -4.74 -18.22
CA GLY A 321 -14.45 -5.86 -18.09
C GLY A 321 -15.01 -7.13 -17.41
N PRO A 322 -15.62 -7.03 -16.21
CA PRO A 322 -16.10 -8.18 -15.44
C PRO A 322 -17.16 -9.01 -16.16
N ARG A 323 -18.04 -8.39 -16.96
CA ARG A 323 -19.06 -9.14 -17.75
C ARG A 323 -18.41 -10.08 -18.77
N GLN A 324 -17.32 -9.65 -19.39
CA GLN A 324 -16.57 -10.44 -20.35
C GLN A 324 -15.70 -11.50 -19.65
N MET A 325 -15.10 -11.14 -18.50
CA MET A 325 -14.32 -12.06 -17.67
C MET A 325 -15.18 -13.14 -17.00
N TRP A 326 -16.38 -12.82 -16.53
CA TRP A 326 -17.31 -13.78 -15.92
C TRP A 326 -17.70 -14.92 -16.88
N ARG A 327 -17.64 -14.66 -18.18
CA ARG A 327 -17.93 -15.68 -19.21
C ARG A 327 -16.72 -16.55 -19.55
N HIS A 328 -15.49 -16.07 -19.35
CA HIS A 328 -14.28 -16.71 -19.90
C HIS A 328 -13.15 -17.03 -18.89
N SER A 329 -13.16 -16.48 -17.67
CA SER A 329 -12.05 -16.65 -16.73
C SER A 329 -12.03 -17.96 -15.91
N GLU A 330 -10.86 -18.56 -15.76
CA GLU A 330 -10.60 -19.64 -14.81
C GLU A 330 -10.63 -19.11 -13.35
N THR A 331 -10.35 -19.97 -12.36
CA THR A 331 -10.27 -19.62 -10.93
C THR A 331 -9.48 -18.34 -10.66
N ARG A 332 -8.40 -18.08 -11.43
CA ARG A 332 -7.60 -16.86 -11.32
C ARG A 332 -8.40 -15.58 -11.59
N GLY A 333 -9.20 -15.54 -12.64
CA GLY A 333 -9.95 -14.32 -12.97
C GLY A 333 -11.24 -14.13 -12.16
N ALA A 334 -11.59 -15.07 -11.28
CA ALA A 334 -12.62 -14.84 -10.27
C ALA A 334 -12.18 -13.79 -9.23
N LEU A 335 -10.87 -13.56 -9.05
CA LEU A 335 -10.35 -12.53 -8.14
C LEU A 335 -10.81 -11.11 -8.54
N LEU A 336 -10.98 -10.84 -9.85
CA LEU A 336 -11.37 -9.51 -10.33
C LEU A 336 -12.89 -9.28 -10.32
N ILE A 337 -13.66 -10.26 -9.85
CA ILE A 337 -15.14 -10.21 -9.85
C ILE A 337 -15.72 -10.50 -8.46
N GLY A 338 -14.95 -11.16 -7.59
CA GLY A 338 -15.25 -11.32 -6.17
C GLY A 338 -14.97 -10.05 -5.40
#